data_AF-A0A0D6L3H5-F1
#
_entry.id   AF-A0A0D6L3H5-F1
#
_cell.length_a   1.000
_cell.length_b   1.000
_cell.length_c   1.000
_cell.angle_alpha   90.00
_cell.angle_beta   90.00
_cell.angle_gamma   90.00
#
_symmetry.space_group_name_H-M   'P 1'
#
loop_
_entity.id
_entity.type
_entity.pdbx_description
1 polymer ?
#
loop_
_entity_poly.entity_id
_entity_poly.type
_entity_poly.pdbx_seq_one_letter_code
_entity_poly.pdbx_strand_id
1 'polypeptide(L)'
;MYKEEAAKFHTWKVTPAMASIPMPKARNLYLAKCASEGKQKTLALIVAALNYFCGPLCGVDKDIQASILQAEKRTTPPTQHRSKIDTPSMRKLILQGSSATDPKVTQAATLALLQFKAFLRISEARNLRVRDLECVVFVNG
;
A
#
# COMPACT_ATOMS: atom_id res chain seq x y z
N MET A 1 9.53 -11.38 -12.49
CA MET A 1 8.23 -11.30 -11.78
C MET A 1 7.25 -12.42 -12.13
N TYR A 2 6.53 -12.42 -13.28
CA TYR A 2 5.52 -13.47 -13.57
C TYR A 2 6.10 -14.90 -13.65
N LYS A 3 7.29 -15.05 -14.25
CA LYS A 3 8.00 -16.35 -14.30
C LYS A 3 8.39 -16.87 -12.90
N GLU A 4 8.74 -15.98 -11.98
CA GLU A 4 9.09 -16.37 -10.61
C GLU A 4 7.88 -16.90 -9.85
N GLU A 5 6.70 -16.28 -10.01
CA GLU A 5 5.47 -16.78 -9.39
C GLU A 5 5.06 -18.14 -9.96
N ALA A 6 5.20 -18.33 -11.27
CA ALA A 6 4.96 -19.63 -11.90
C ALA A 6 5.95 -20.70 -11.42
N ALA A 7 7.23 -20.35 -11.25
CA ALA A 7 8.25 -21.25 -10.72
C ALA A 7 7.97 -21.65 -9.26
N LYS A 8 7.60 -20.69 -8.40
CA LYS A 8 7.21 -20.97 -7.00
C LYS A 8 6.00 -21.90 -6.94
N PHE A 9 5.00 -21.70 -7.80
CA PHE A 9 3.86 -22.61 -7.90
C PHE A 9 4.30 -24.01 -8.35
N HIS A 10 5.15 -24.10 -9.36
CA HIS A 10 5.64 -25.38 -9.87
C HIS A 10 6.41 -26.16 -8.79
N THR A 11 7.37 -25.52 -8.11
CA THR A 11 8.12 -26.11 -7.00
C THR A 11 7.19 -26.62 -5.89
N TRP A 12 6.14 -25.87 -5.57
CA TRP A 12 5.14 -26.32 -4.60
C TRP A 12 4.29 -27.48 -5.13
N LYS A 13 3.90 -27.45 -6.41
CA LYS A 13 3.04 -28.46 -7.05
C LYS A 13 3.70 -29.84 -7.15
N VAL A 14 5.02 -29.89 -7.33
CA VAL A 14 5.78 -31.15 -7.44
C VAL A 14 6.07 -31.81 -6.09
N THR A 15 5.68 -31.18 -4.97
CA THR A 15 5.82 -31.81 -3.66
C THR A 15 4.92 -33.05 -3.55
N PRO A 16 5.32 -34.09 -2.80
CA PRO A 16 4.56 -35.34 -2.70
C PRO A 16 3.09 -35.16 -2.30
N ALA A 17 2.82 -34.21 -1.40
CA ALA A 17 1.47 -33.90 -0.92
C ALA A 17 0.56 -33.26 -2.00
N MET A 18 1.14 -32.62 -3.01
CA MET A 18 0.41 -31.84 -4.02
C MET A 18 0.50 -32.45 -5.43
N ALA A 19 1.41 -33.40 -5.65
CA ALA A 19 1.69 -34.00 -6.95
C ALA A 19 0.45 -34.65 -7.60
N SER A 20 -0.37 -35.34 -6.80
CA SER A 20 -1.59 -36.03 -7.25
C SER A 20 -2.77 -35.11 -7.54
N ILE A 21 -2.73 -33.85 -7.09
CA ILE A 21 -3.86 -32.93 -7.23
C ILE A 21 -3.93 -32.41 -8.68
N PRO A 22 -5.12 -32.44 -9.32
CA PRO A 22 -5.31 -31.85 -10.64
C PRO A 22 -4.93 -30.38 -10.71
N MET A 23 -4.38 -29.94 -11.84
CA MET A 23 -3.85 -28.58 -12.02
C MET A 23 -4.85 -27.47 -11.62
N PRO A 24 -6.14 -27.51 -12.04
CA PRO A 24 -7.10 -26.46 -11.65
C PRO A 24 -7.30 -26.34 -10.13
N LYS A 25 -7.48 -27.48 -9.46
CA LYS A 25 -7.65 -27.54 -7.99
C LYS A 25 -6.39 -27.11 -7.26
N ALA A 26 -5.22 -27.53 -7.75
CA ALA A 26 -3.94 -27.17 -7.16
C ALA A 26 -3.69 -25.65 -7.22
N ARG A 27 -4.14 -24.97 -8.28
CA ARG A 27 -4.04 -23.50 -8.38
C ARG A 27 -4.89 -22.81 -7.31
N ASN A 28 -6.12 -23.27 -7.10
CA ASN A 28 -6.99 -22.71 -6.05
C ASN A 28 -6.43 -22.95 -4.65
N LEU A 29 -5.91 -24.16 -4.38
CA LEU A 29 -5.23 -24.47 -3.12
C LEU A 29 -3.97 -23.62 -2.92
N TYR A 30 -3.20 -23.37 -3.98
CA TYR A 30 -2.02 -22.52 -3.91
C TYR A 30 -2.37 -21.07 -3.57
N LEU A 31 -3.47 -20.55 -4.12
CA LEU A 31 -3.95 -19.20 -3.80
C LEU A 31 -4.41 -19.11 -2.35
N ALA A 32 -5.12 -20.12 -1.83
CA ALA A 32 -5.49 -20.20 -0.43
C ALA A 32 -4.25 -20.24 0.49
N LYS A 33 -3.22 -21.01 0.12
CA LYS A 33 -1.92 -21.01 0.82
C LYS A 33 -1.25 -19.63 0.80
N CYS A 34 -1.25 -18.94 -0.33
CA CYS A 34 -0.65 -17.61 -0.43
C CYS A 34 -1.42 -16.59 0.44
N ALA A 35 -2.75 -16.69 0.49
CA ALA A 35 -3.58 -15.88 1.36
C ALA A 35 -3.26 -16.13 2.84
N SER A 36 -3.17 -17.39 3.27
CA SER A 36 -2.82 -17.72 4.67
C SER A 36 -1.41 -17.28 5.07
N GLU A 37 -0.49 -17.16 4.12
CA GLU A 37 0.87 -16.62 4.31
C GLU A 37 0.94 -15.08 4.29
N GLY A 38 -0.18 -14.35 4.23
CA GLY A 38 -0.19 -12.89 4.25
C GLY A 38 0.18 -12.24 2.91
N LYS A 39 0.04 -12.95 1.78
CA LYS A 39 0.39 -12.46 0.44
C LYS A 39 -0.80 -11.86 -0.32
N GLN A 40 -1.77 -11.26 0.38
CA GLN A 40 -3.02 -10.75 -0.20
C GLN A 40 -2.78 -9.77 -1.36
N LYS A 41 -1.82 -8.85 -1.20
CA LYS A 41 -1.47 -7.83 -2.21
C LYS A 41 -0.96 -8.43 -3.52
N THR A 42 -0.36 -9.62 -3.49
CA THR A 42 0.23 -10.28 -4.67
C THR A 42 -0.68 -11.34 -5.28
N LEU A 43 -1.85 -11.64 -4.70
CA LEU A 43 -2.75 -12.68 -5.23
C LEU A 43 -3.17 -12.42 -6.68
N ALA A 44 -3.51 -11.17 -7.02
CA ALA A 44 -3.87 -10.82 -8.40
C ALA A 44 -2.71 -11.06 -9.39
N LEU A 45 -1.48 -10.80 -8.96
CA LEU A 45 -0.27 -11.05 -9.76
C LEU A 45 -0.06 -12.56 -9.96
N ILE A 46 -0.21 -13.36 -8.91
CA ILE A 46 -0.10 -14.82 -8.96
C ILE A 46 -1.16 -15.39 -9.90
N VAL A 47 -2.42 -14.93 -9.79
CA VAL A 47 -3.51 -15.35 -10.68
C VAL A 47 -3.19 -15.05 -12.15
N ALA A 48 -2.71 -13.84 -12.45
CA ALA A 48 -2.32 -13.47 -13.81
C ALA A 48 -1.18 -14.34 -14.34
N ALA A 49 -0.15 -14.62 -13.52
CA ALA A 49 0.94 -15.53 -13.89
C ALA A 49 0.40 -16.93 -14.23
N LEU A 50 -0.42 -17.50 -13.34
CA LEU A 50 -0.96 -18.84 -13.54
C LEU A 50 -1.93 -18.92 -14.72
N ASN A 51 -2.71 -17.88 -15.00
CA ASN A 51 -3.54 -17.83 -16.19
C ASN A 51 -2.71 -17.79 -17.48
N TYR A 52 -1.61 -17.06 -17.48
CA TYR A 52 -0.71 -16.98 -18.64
C TYR A 52 -0.01 -18.32 -18.90
N PHE A 53 0.56 -18.96 -17.87
CA PHE A 53 1.37 -20.17 -18.03
C PHE A 53 0.58 -21.48 -18.00
N CYS A 54 -0.55 -21.53 -17.28
CA CYS A 54 -1.37 -22.75 -17.11
C CYS A 54 -2.72 -22.65 -17.83
N GLY A 55 -2.96 -21.57 -18.58
CA GLY A 55 -4.23 -21.30 -19.23
C GLY A 55 -5.31 -20.76 -18.28
N PRO A 56 -6.43 -20.25 -18.82
CA PRO A 56 -7.55 -19.77 -18.02
C PRO A 56 -8.25 -20.91 -17.26
N LEU A 57 -8.75 -20.63 -16.06
CA LEU A 57 -9.69 -21.53 -15.37
C LEU A 57 -11.10 -21.36 -15.92
N CYS A 58 -11.86 -22.45 -15.94
CA CYS A 58 -13.24 -22.52 -16.41
C CYS A 58 -14.14 -23.20 -15.37
N GLY A 59 -15.45 -22.95 -15.45
CA GLY A 59 -16.45 -23.58 -14.59
C GLY A 59 -16.19 -23.36 -13.09
N VAL A 60 -16.45 -24.40 -12.30
CA VAL A 60 -16.39 -24.37 -10.82
C VAL A 60 -15.03 -23.88 -10.30
N ASP A 61 -13.92 -24.25 -10.95
CA ASP A 61 -12.59 -23.83 -10.50
C ASP A 61 -12.37 -22.32 -10.62
N LYS A 62 -12.97 -21.68 -11.64
CA LYS A 62 -12.96 -20.22 -11.80
C LYS A 62 -13.79 -19.54 -10.71
N ASP A 63 -14.94 -20.11 -10.38
CA ASP A 63 -15.83 -19.56 -9.35
C ASP A 63 -15.21 -19.66 -7.95
N ILE A 64 -14.52 -20.78 -7.67
CA ILE A 64 -13.72 -20.95 -6.45
C ILE A 64 -12.60 -19.89 -6.41
N GLN A 65 -11.85 -19.70 -7.50
CA GLN A 65 -10.80 -18.69 -7.57
C GLN A 65 -11.35 -17.29 -7.27
N ALA A 66 -12.48 -16.92 -7.88
CA ALA A 66 -13.14 -15.64 -7.65
C ALA A 66 -13.56 -15.46 -6.20
N SER A 67 -14.10 -16.52 -5.57
CA SER A 67 -14.52 -16.51 -4.18
C SER A 67 -13.36 -16.29 -3.21
N ILE A 68 -12.21 -16.94 -3.45
CA ILE A 68 -10.97 -16.73 -2.69
C ILE A 68 -10.52 -15.26 -2.79
N LEU A 69 -10.47 -14.71 -4.01
CA LEU A 69 -10.06 -13.32 -4.21
C LEU A 69 -11.02 -12.31 -3.56
N GLN A 70 -12.33 -12.58 -3.56
CA GLN A 70 -13.30 -11.73 -2.91
C GLN A 70 -13.20 -11.78 -1.39
N ALA A 71 -12.97 -12.96 -0.81
CA ALA A 71 -12.77 -13.12 0.63
C ALA A 71 -11.58 -12.27 1.10
N GLU A 72 -10.43 -12.35 0.42
CA GLU A 72 -9.23 -11.61 0.80
C GLU A 72 -9.35 -10.09 0.60
N LYS A 73 -10.18 -9.64 -0.36
CA LYS A 73 -10.51 -8.21 -0.50
C LYS A 73 -11.25 -7.65 0.72
N ARG A 74 -12.05 -8.47 1.42
CA ARG A 74 -12.77 -8.04 2.64
C ARG A 74 -11.84 -7.97 3.85
N THR A 75 -10.83 -8.82 3.89
CA THR A 75 -9.86 -8.90 5.00
C THR A 75 -8.76 -7.85 4.89
N THR A 76 -8.46 -7.37 3.68
CA THR A 76 -7.46 -6.33 3.47
C THR A 76 -8.06 -4.96 3.84
N PRO A 77 -7.46 -4.18 4.76
CA PRO A 77 -7.93 -2.83 5.02
C PRO A 77 -7.96 -2.05 3.70
N PRO A 78 -9.04 -1.28 3.43
CA PRO A 78 -9.18 -0.58 2.17
C PRO A 78 -7.93 0.25 1.91
N THR A 79 -7.47 0.24 0.67
CA THR A 79 -6.35 1.10 0.26
C THR A 79 -6.78 2.53 0.52
N GLN A 80 -6.29 3.13 1.61
CA GLN A 80 -6.40 4.57 1.81
C GLN A 80 -5.54 5.20 0.74
N HIS A 81 -6.17 5.60 -0.36
CA HIS A 81 -5.55 6.54 -1.28
C HIS A 81 -5.16 7.76 -0.47
N ARG A 82 -3.88 8.10 -0.52
CA ARG A 82 -3.32 9.26 0.17
C ARG A 82 -4.00 10.51 -0.39
N SER A 83 -5.08 10.96 0.26
CA SER A 83 -5.66 12.26 -0.06
C SER A 83 -4.65 13.32 0.37
N LYS A 84 -4.39 14.27 -0.53
CA LYS A 84 -3.60 15.45 -0.17
C LYS A 84 -4.37 16.20 0.92
N ILE A 85 -3.68 16.68 1.95
CA ILE A 85 -4.29 17.54 2.96
C ILE A 85 -4.82 18.81 2.27
N ASP A 86 -6.05 19.20 2.59
CA ASP A 86 -6.67 20.42 2.08
C ASP A 86 -6.37 21.62 2.99
N THR A 87 -6.59 22.84 2.47
CA THR A 87 -6.34 24.08 3.23
C THR A 87 -7.12 24.15 4.55
N PRO A 88 -8.42 23.78 4.61
CA PRO A 88 -9.17 23.74 5.86
C PRO A 88 -8.59 22.78 6.90
N SER A 89 -8.19 21.56 6.52
CA SER A 89 -7.60 20.60 7.46
C SER A 89 -6.22 21.04 7.92
N MET A 90 -5.41 21.64 7.03
CA MET A 90 -4.15 22.26 7.42
C MET A 90 -4.37 23.38 8.44
N ARG A 91 -5.35 24.27 8.23
CA ARG A 91 -5.67 25.33 9.20
C ARG A 91 -6.02 24.75 10.57
N LYS A 92 -6.82 23.68 10.63
CA LYS A 92 -7.16 23.00 11.90
C LYS A 92 -5.91 22.44 12.59
N LEU A 93 -5.02 21.80 11.84
CA LEU A 93 -3.77 21.25 12.36
C LEU A 93 -2.89 22.34 12.98
N ILE A 94 -2.76 23.49 12.31
CA ILE A 94 -2.00 24.63 12.85
C ILE A 94 -2.64 25.20 14.10
N LEU A 95 -3.97 25.37 14.12
CA LEU A 95 -4.67 25.85 15.31
C LEU A 95 -4.49 24.92 16.51
N GLN A 96 -4.49 23.60 16.28
CA GLN A 96 -4.20 22.63 17.34
C GLN A 96 -2.75 22.73 17.82
N GLY A 97 -1.79 22.87 16.90
CA GLY A 97 -0.38 22.98 17.25
C GLY A 97 0.00 24.28 17.94
N SER A 98 -0.64 25.41 17.58
CA SER A 98 -0.41 26.71 18.20
C SER A 98 -0.99 26.80 19.61
N SER A 99 -2.08 26.06 19.87
CA SER A 99 -2.74 26.03 21.18
C SER A 99 -2.24 24.89 22.07
N ALA A 100 -1.27 24.10 21.61
CA ALA A 100 -0.72 22.98 22.36
C ALA A 100 0.30 23.45 23.41
N THR A 101 0.25 22.85 24.60
CA THR A 101 1.24 23.06 25.66
C THR A 101 2.49 22.20 25.46
N ASP A 102 2.39 21.08 24.74
CA ASP A 102 3.51 20.20 24.43
C ASP A 102 4.34 20.77 23.26
N PRO A 103 5.62 21.13 23.48
CA PRO A 103 6.51 21.62 22.43
C PRO A 103 6.64 20.67 21.24
N LYS A 104 6.51 19.35 21.43
CA LYS A 104 6.58 18.36 20.34
C LYS A 104 5.40 18.51 19.38
N VAL A 105 4.23 18.83 19.90
CA VAL A 105 3.02 19.04 19.09
C VAL A 105 3.15 20.34 18.30
N THR A 106 3.66 21.40 18.92
CA THR A 106 3.97 22.66 18.23
C THR A 106 5.00 22.45 17.12
N GLN A 107 6.10 21.74 17.40
CA GLN A 107 7.13 21.42 16.41
C GLN A 107 6.57 20.60 15.23
N ALA A 108 5.74 19.60 15.51
CA ALA A 108 5.10 18.80 14.47
C ALA A 108 4.18 19.66 13.58
N ALA A 109 3.42 20.57 14.16
CA ALA A 109 2.56 21.48 13.42
C ALA A 109 3.36 22.49 12.57
N THR A 110 4.45 23.06 13.12
CA THR A 110 5.35 23.94 12.36
C THR A 110 5.99 23.20 11.19
N LEU A 111 6.46 21.97 11.40
CA LEU A 111 7.05 21.15 10.34
C LEU A 111 6.02 20.79 9.26
N ALA A 112 4.77 20.51 9.64
CA ALA A 112 3.68 20.28 8.69
C ALA A 112 3.36 21.54 7.88
N LEU A 113 3.38 22.72 8.50
CA LEU A 113 3.17 24.00 7.84
C LEU A 113 4.24 24.28 6.78
N LEU A 114 5.51 24.10 7.15
CA LEU A 114 6.64 24.33 6.25
C LEU A 114 6.57 23.39 5.03
N GLN A 115 6.34 22.10 5.25
CA GLN A 115 6.15 21.14 4.17
C GLN A 115 4.97 21.49 3.26
N PHE A 116 3.87 21.98 3.82
CA PHE A 116 2.68 22.32 3.05
C PHE A 116 2.82 23.62 2.23
N LYS A 117 3.40 24.67 2.82
CA LYS A 117 3.51 25.99 2.18
C LYS A 117 4.69 26.11 1.23
N ALA A 118 5.81 25.47 1.56
CA ALA A 118 7.01 25.48 0.73
C ALA A 118 7.13 24.21 -0.15
N PHE A 119 6.11 23.35 -0.17
CA PHE A 119 6.08 22.09 -0.93
C PHE A 119 7.28 21.16 -0.67
N LEU A 120 7.81 21.20 0.54
CA LEU A 120 9.00 20.44 0.91
C LEU A 120 8.64 19.00 1.28
N ARG A 121 9.48 18.07 0.85
CA ARG A 121 9.54 16.71 1.41
C ARG A 121 10.11 16.77 2.83
N ILE A 122 9.81 15.76 3.64
CA ILE A 122 10.32 15.70 5.02
C ILE A 122 11.86 15.76 5.10
N SER A 123 12.55 15.18 4.11
CA SER A 123 14.01 15.22 4.00
C SER A 123 14.54 16.63 3.70
N GLU A 124 13.78 17.43 2.94
CA GLU A 124 14.14 18.80 2.59
C GLU A 124 13.84 19.74 3.77
N ALA A 125 12.64 19.60 4.37
CA ALA A 125 12.25 20.37 5.55
C ALA A 125 13.18 20.16 6.75
N ARG A 126 13.74 18.94 6.92
CA ARG A 126 14.75 18.64 7.95
C ARG A 126 16.04 19.44 7.78
N ASN A 127 16.41 19.76 6.54
CA ASN A 127 17.66 20.44 6.25
C ASN A 127 17.54 21.97 6.37
N LEU A 128 16.32 22.49 6.58
CA LEU A 128 16.10 23.91 6.82
C LEU A 128 16.85 24.38 8.06
N ARG A 129 17.55 25.50 7.91
CA ARG A 129 18.21 26.24 8.98
C ARG A 129 17.48 27.56 9.17
N VAL A 130 17.65 28.16 10.35
CA VAL A 130 17.05 29.48 10.66
C VAL A 130 17.43 30.54 9.62
N ARG A 131 18.66 30.49 9.08
CA ARG A 131 19.11 31.40 8.02
C ARG A 131 18.41 31.26 6.67
N ASP A 132 17.72 30.14 6.44
CA ASP A 132 16.95 29.92 5.21
C ASP A 132 15.57 30.62 5.30
N LEU A 133 15.22 31.15 6.48
CA LEU A 133 14.03 31.95 6.72
C LEU A 133 14.40 33.44 6.61
N GLU A 134 14.15 34.02 5.44
CA GLU A 134 14.31 35.46 5.24
C GLU A 134 13.08 36.21 5.76
N CYS A 135 13.31 37.22 6.60
CA CYS A 135 12.27 38.15 7.00
C CYS A 135 12.10 39.20 5.91
N VAL A 136 11.10 39.03 5.05
CA VAL A 136 10.72 40.06 4.07
C VAL A 136 9.78 41.05 4.77
N VAL A 137 10.31 42.20 5.18
CA VAL A 137 9.50 43.30 5.71
C VAL A 137 8.98 44.11 4.53
N PHE A 138 7.69 43.98 4.22
CA PHE A 138 7.04 44.86 3.24
C PHE A 138 6.81 46.22 3.88
N VAL A 139 7.64 47.20 3.50
CA VAL A 139 7.40 48.62 3.83
C VAL A 139 6.31 49.11 2.87
N ASN A 140 5.09 49.28 3.36
CA ASN A 140 4.02 49.92 2.60
C ASN A 140 4.39 51.41 2.44
N GLY A 141 4.65 51.83 1.20
CA GLY A 141 4.71 53.24 0.80
C GLY A 141 3.33 53.83 0.56
#